data_AF-A0AAV9KA77-F1
#
_entry.id   AF-A0AAV9KA77-F1
#
_cell.length_a   1.000
_cell.length_b   1.000
_cell.length_c   1.000
_cell.angle_alpha   90.00
_cell.angle_beta   90.00
_cell.angle_gamma   90.00
#
_symmetry.space_group_name_H-M   'P 1'
#
loop_
_entity.id
_entity.type
_entity.pdbx_description
1 polymer ?
#
loop_
_entity_poly.entity_id
_entity_poly.type
_entity_poly.pdbx_seq_one_letter_code
_entity_poly.pdbx_strand_id
1 'polypeptide(L)'
;MHYYKLLGRSKSHDSDNSDSENTVNNNNNIPAEFLCQAIFAGDGFYDVEAAYGRFEGVVRTATGYYGGTRKKPSYKEVSEGKTGHTEAVKITYDKRIVSYKSLCDFFWDTHDPTNKNSLVSLSIFS
;
A
#
# COMPACT_ATOMS: atom_id res chain seq x y z
N MET A 1 12.96 -5.37 -15.42
CA MET A 1 12.08 -4.24 -15.06
C MET A 1 10.87 -4.83 -14.35
N HIS A 2 10.71 -4.59 -13.04
CA HIS A 2 9.50 -4.99 -12.30
C HIS A 2 8.43 -3.92 -12.52
N TYR A 3 7.23 -4.34 -12.94
CA TYR A 3 6.12 -3.42 -13.20
C TYR A 3 5.19 -3.32 -11.98
N TYR A 4 4.70 -2.11 -11.71
CA TYR A 4 3.70 -1.85 -10.67
C TYR A 4 2.46 -1.20 -11.29
N LYS A 5 1.27 -1.64 -10.89
CA LYS A 5 0.00 -1.01 -11.30
C LYS A 5 -0.88 -0.78 -10.07
N LEU A 6 -1.31 0.47 -9.88
CA LEU A 6 -2.28 0.83 -8.85
C LEU A 6 -3.70 0.49 -9.29
N LEU A 7 -4.47 -0.14 -8.40
CA LEU A 7 -5.91 -0.23 -8.50
C LEU A 7 -6.50 1.03 -7.88
N GLY A 8 -7.30 1.76 -8.65
CA GLY A 8 -8.02 2.92 -8.13
C GLY A 8 -9.10 2.45 -7.15
N ARG A 9 -9.23 3.14 -6.02
CA ARG A 9 -10.34 2.97 -5.10
C ARG A 9 -11.64 3.34 -5.81
N SER A 10 -12.57 2.40 -5.99
CA SER A 10 -13.93 2.73 -6.38
C SER A 10 -14.55 3.58 -5.25
N LYS A 11 -15.10 4.74 -5.62
CA LYS A 11 -15.94 5.52 -4.70
C LYS A 11 -17.19 4.69 -4.42
N SER A 12 -17.37 4.23 -3.19
CA SER A 12 -18.69 3.82 -2.72
C SER A 12 -19.59 5.05 -2.72
N HIS A 13 -20.74 4.91 -3.36
CA HIS A 13 -21.77 5.91 -3.54
C HIS A 13 -22.72 5.77 -2.36
N ASP A 14 -22.69 6.72 -1.41
CA ASP A 14 -23.75 6.88 -0.41
C ASP A 14 -24.04 8.37 -0.26
N SER A 15 -25.32 8.71 -0.42
CA SER A 15 -25.92 10.04 -0.44
C SER A 15 -26.41 10.48 0.94
N ASP A 16 -26.46 11.80 1.11
CA ASP A 16 -27.27 12.62 2.05
C ASP A 16 -26.92 12.64 3.55
N ASN A 17 -26.40 13.78 4.05
CA ASN A 17 -27.19 14.85 4.68
C ASN A 17 -26.28 15.86 5.42
N SER A 18 -26.64 17.14 5.37
CA SER A 18 -26.03 18.27 6.07
C SER A 18 -26.27 18.19 7.58
N ASP A 19 -25.23 18.48 8.39
CA ASP A 19 -25.23 19.53 9.41
C ASP A 19 -23.84 19.65 10.05
N SER A 20 -23.47 20.89 10.34
CA SER A 20 -22.14 21.34 10.77
C SER A 20 -21.83 21.00 12.22
N GLU A 21 -20.66 20.41 12.50
CA GLU A 21 -19.87 20.72 13.70
C GLU A 21 -18.40 20.27 13.58
N ASN A 22 -17.54 21.30 13.50
CA ASN A 22 -16.09 21.38 13.74
C ASN A 22 -15.34 20.14 14.25
N THR A 23 -14.43 19.56 13.43
CA THR A 23 -13.22 18.90 13.96
C THR A 23 -12.05 18.99 12.95
N VAL A 24 -11.19 19.98 13.17
CA VAL A 24 -9.75 20.02 12.82
C VAL A 24 -9.36 19.75 11.35
N ASN A 25 -9.25 20.83 10.59
CA ASN A 25 -8.43 20.90 9.37
C ASN A 25 -6.93 20.73 9.71
N ASN A 26 -6.45 19.49 9.83
CA ASN A 26 -5.01 19.21 9.77
C ASN A 26 -4.60 19.00 8.30
N ASN A 27 -4.36 20.12 7.61
CA ASN A 27 -3.64 20.13 6.34
C ASN A 27 -2.20 19.64 6.58
N ASN A 28 -2.00 18.33 6.56
CA ASN A 28 -0.71 17.66 6.64
C ASN A 28 0.09 17.92 5.36
N ASN A 29 0.63 19.12 5.21
CA ASN A 29 1.57 19.46 4.17
C ASN A 29 2.96 18.90 4.55
N ILE A 30 3.08 17.57 4.51
CA ILE A 30 4.35 16.89 4.80
C ILE A 30 5.28 17.17 3.62
N PRO A 31 6.45 17.79 3.84
CA PRO A 31 7.40 18.05 2.76
C PRO A 31 7.82 16.74 2.09
N ALA A 32 7.93 16.77 0.76
CA ALA A 32 8.16 15.56 -0.05
C ALA A 32 9.46 14.83 0.33
N GLU A 33 10.48 15.55 0.82
CA GLU A 33 11.74 14.99 1.28
C GLU A 33 11.60 14.08 2.52
N PHE A 34 10.51 14.21 3.27
CA PHE A 34 10.21 13.33 4.41
C PHE A 34 9.31 12.16 4.03
N LEU A 35 8.72 12.16 2.83
CA LEU A 35 7.90 11.05 2.36
C LEU A 35 8.77 9.94 1.77
N CYS A 36 8.48 8.70 2.16
CA CYS A 36 9.10 7.51 1.60
C CYS A 36 8.03 6.53 1.12
N GLN A 37 8.42 5.61 0.22
CA GLN A 37 7.52 4.59 -0.33
C GLN A 37 8.06 3.19 -0.11
N ALA A 38 7.20 2.30 0.38
CA ALA A 38 7.47 0.88 0.50
C ALA A 38 6.39 0.07 -0.23
N ILE A 39 6.76 -1.06 -0.81
CA ILE A 39 5.85 -2.01 -1.45
C ILE A 39 5.92 -3.31 -0.66
N PHE A 40 4.76 -3.73 -0.14
CA PHE A 40 4.58 -5.00 0.53
C PHE A 40 3.73 -5.89 -0.38
N ALA A 41 4.24 -7.05 -0.75
CA ALA A 41 3.55 -8.03 -1.59
C ALA A 41 3.44 -9.36 -0.87
N GLY A 42 2.29 -10.00 -0.97
CA GLY A 42 1.96 -11.25 -0.29
C GLY A 42 0.60 -11.77 -0.76
N ASP A 43 0.13 -12.87 -0.16
CA ASP A 43 -1.19 -13.42 -0.48
C ASP A 43 -2.28 -12.56 0.19
N GLY A 44 -3.00 -11.75 -0.60
CA GLY A 44 -4.13 -10.94 -0.15
C GLY A 44 -3.76 -9.49 0.20
N PHE A 45 -4.10 -8.53 -0.68
CA PHE A 45 -3.82 -7.11 -0.43
C PHE A 45 -4.79 -6.41 0.54
N TYR A 46 -5.98 -6.98 0.79
CA TYR A 46 -7.03 -6.32 1.59
C TYR A 46 -6.64 -6.18 3.06
N ASP A 47 -6.15 -7.26 3.67
CA ASP A 47 -5.75 -7.26 5.08
C ASP A 47 -4.52 -6.37 5.30
N VAL A 48 -3.55 -6.41 4.36
CA VAL A 48 -2.36 -5.56 4.35
C VAL A 48 -2.75 -4.08 4.27
N GLU A 49 -3.63 -3.70 3.32
CA GLU A 49 -4.06 -2.31 3.16
C GLU A 49 -4.80 -1.80 4.41
N ALA A 50 -5.73 -2.60 4.94
CA ALA A 50 -6.49 -2.23 6.13
C ALA A 50 -5.60 -2.05 7.36
N ALA A 51 -4.60 -2.91 7.51
CA ALA A 51 -3.64 -2.86 8.60
C ALA A 51 -2.77 -1.59 8.55
N TYR A 52 -2.20 -1.27 7.39
CA TYR A 52 -1.37 -0.06 7.24
C TYR A 52 -2.16 1.25 7.18
N GLY A 53 -3.42 1.23 6.76
CA GLY A 53 -4.27 2.43 6.70
C GLY A 53 -4.51 3.09 8.06
N ARG A 54 -4.24 2.38 9.17
CA ARG A 54 -4.35 2.87 10.55
C ARG A 54 -3.00 3.04 11.25
N PHE A 55 -1.90 2.79 10.54
CA PHE A 55 -0.56 2.81 11.11
C PHE A 55 -0.06 4.26 11.24
N GLU A 56 0.35 4.67 12.44
CA GLU A 56 0.81 6.04 12.67
C GLU A 56 2.01 6.39 11.78
N GLY A 57 1.96 7.55 11.12
CA GLY A 57 2.97 7.97 10.16
C GLY A 57 2.76 7.45 8.73
N VAL A 58 1.80 6.55 8.49
CA VAL A 58 1.34 6.24 7.12
C VAL A 58 0.41 7.34 6.63
N VAL A 59 0.73 7.86 5.43
CA VAL A 59 0.03 8.99 4.80
C VAL A 59 -0.93 8.50 3.72
N ARG A 60 -0.57 7.44 3.00
CA ARG A 60 -1.41 6.87 1.95
C ARG A 60 -1.07 5.41 1.69
N THR A 61 -2.09 4.60 1.49
CA THR A 61 -1.99 3.25 0.94
C THR A 61 -2.58 3.22 -0.46
N ALA A 62 -2.11 2.29 -1.30
CA ALA A 62 -2.78 1.98 -2.55
C ALA A 62 -2.43 0.56 -3.02
N THR A 63 -3.45 -0.22 -3.37
CA THR A 63 -3.32 -1.62 -3.80
C THR A 63 -2.88 -1.73 -5.25
N GLY A 64 -2.31 -2.88 -5.61
CA GLY A 64 -1.74 -3.10 -6.93
C GLY A 64 -1.12 -4.48 -7.11
N TYR A 65 -0.30 -4.60 -8.15
CA TYR A 65 0.42 -5.82 -8.47
C TYR A 65 1.91 -5.53 -8.65
N TYR A 66 2.79 -6.42 -8.19
CA TYR A 66 4.25 -6.25 -8.24
C TYR A 66 4.99 -7.57 -8.53
N GLY A 67 6.24 -7.47 -8.98
CA GLY A 67 7.16 -8.62 -9.13
C GLY A 67 7.12 -9.35 -10.47
N GLY A 68 6.08 -9.13 -11.27
CA GLY A 68 5.91 -9.80 -12.57
C GLY A 68 6.53 -9.07 -13.76
N THR A 69 6.48 -9.75 -14.91
CA THR A 69 7.10 -9.30 -16.17
C THR A 69 6.11 -8.59 -17.09
N ARG A 70 4.80 -8.83 -16.91
CA ARG A 70 3.77 -8.24 -17.78
C ARG A 70 3.56 -6.76 -17.47
N LYS A 71 3.64 -5.91 -18.49
CA LYS A 71 3.31 -4.48 -18.38
C LYS A 71 1.80 -4.29 -18.17
N LYS A 72 1.42 -3.49 -17.16
CA LYS A 72 0.04 -3.07 -16.86
C LYS A 72 -0.98 -4.24 -16.82
N PRO A 73 -0.76 -5.29 -16.00
CA PRO A 73 -1.66 -6.44 -15.96
C PRO A 73 -3.08 -6.04 -15.52
N SER A 74 -4.09 -6.78 -15.95
CA SER A 74 -5.44 -6.75 -15.40
C SER A 74 -5.57 -7.71 -14.21
N TYR A 75 -6.57 -7.49 -13.34
CA TYR A 75 -6.84 -8.38 -12.20
C TYR A 75 -7.00 -9.84 -12.64
N LYS A 76 -7.74 -10.07 -13.72
CA LYS A 76 -7.97 -11.40 -14.29
C LYS A 76 -6.65 -12.09 -14.66
N GLU A 77 -5.74 -11.38 -15.31
CA GLU A 77 -4.45 -11.95 -15.74
C GLU A 77 -3.52 -12.27 -14.56
N VAL A 78 -3.60 -11.49 -13.47
CA VAL A 78 -2.87 -11.76 -12.23
C VAL A 78 -3.46 -12.98 -11.52
N SER A 79 -4.79 -13.03 -11.41
CA SER A 79 -5.53 -14.14 -10.79
C SER A 79 -5.31 -15.47 -11.54
N GLU A 80 -5.09 -15.43 -12.85
CA GLU A 80 -4.75 -16.60 -13.66
C GLU A 80 -3.28 -17.06 -13.50
N GLY A 81 -2.45 -16.34 -12.73
CA GLY A 81 -1.04 -16.68 -12.49
C GLY A 81 -0.10 -16.45 -13.69
N LYS A 82 -0.60 -15.92 -14.81
CA LYS A 82 0.15 -15.84 -16.09
C LYS A 82 1.09 -14.64 -16.19
N THR A 83 1.07 -13.75 -15.21
CA THR A 83 1.81 -12.48 -15.27
C THR A 83 3.10 -12.48 -14.45
N GLY A 84 3.25 -13.44 -13.54
CA GLY A 84 4.28 -13.45 -12.50
C GLY A 84 4.14 -12.36 -11.46
N HIS A 85 3.06 -11.55 -11.49
CA HIS A 85 2.80 -10.56 -10.45
C HIS A 85 2.14 -11.21 -9.24
N THR A 86 2.46 -10.68 -8.08
CA THR A 86 1.77 -10.92 -6.81
C THR A 86 0.97 -9.68 -6.43
N GLU A 87 -0.09 -9.87 -5.67
CA GLU A 87 -0.82 -8.79 -5.02
C GLU A 87 0.10 -7.96 -4.11
N ALA A 88 -0.07 -6.65 -4.13
CA ALA A 88 0.82 -5.74 -3.43
C ALA A 88 0.11 -4.48 -2.94
N VAL A 89 0.64 -3.88 -1.87
CA VAL A 89 0.22 -2.59 -1.35
C VAL A 89 1.42 -1.65 -1.33
N LYS A 90 1.26 -0.47 -1.94
CA LYS A 90 2.21 0.62 -1.81
C LYS A 90 1.83 1.51 -0.64
N ILE A 91 2.78 1.71 0.27
CA ILE A 91 2.67 2.54 1.46
C ILE A 91 3.50 3.79 1.25
N THR A 92 2.88 4.96 1.33
CA THR A 92 3.55 6.25 1.46
C THR A 92 3.53 6.64 2.94
N TYR A 93 4.69 6.92 3.53
CA TYR A 93 4.82 7.23 4.96
C TYR A 93 5.78 8.39 5.23
N ASP A 94 5.62 9.05 6.37
CA ASP A 94 6.55 10.07 6.88
C ASP A 94 7.68 9.40 7.67
N LYS A 95 8.91 9.47 7.14
CA LYS A 95 10.10 8.84 7.72
C LYS A 95 10.52 9.42 9.08
N ARG A 96 9.96 10.56 9.48
CA ARG A 96 10.18 11.19 10.79
C ARG A 96 9.32 10.55 11.89
N ILE A 97 8.22 9.89 11.50
CA ILE A 97 7.24 9.30 12.41
C ILE A 97 7.41 7.77 12.44
N VAL A 98 7.53 7.13 11.27
CA VAL A 98 7.67 5.67 11.16
C VAL A 98 8.86 5.29 10.28
N SER A 99 9.62 4.30 10.73
CA SER A 99 10.76 3.78 9.98
C SER A 99 10.34 2.66 9.04
N TYR A 100 11.09 2.45 7.94
CA TYR A 100 10.90 1.29 7.09
C TYR A 100 10.99 -0.03 7.86
N LYS A 101 11.94 -0.11 8.81
CA LYS A 101 12.10 -1.30 9.66
C LYS A 101 10.83 -1.59 10.45
N SER A 102 10.19 -0.57 11.03
CA SER A 102 8.93 -0.74 11.77
C SER A 102 7.81 -1.26 10.88
N LEU A 103 7.74 -0.79 9.62
CA LEU A 103 6.77 -1.31 8.65
C LEU A 103 7.08 -2.77 8.28
N CYS A 104 8.35 -3.15 8.14
CA CYS A 104 8.76 -4.54 7.90
C CYS A 104 8.48 -5.45 9.11
N ASP A 105 8.82 -5.02 10.31
CA ASP A 105 8.56 -5.78 11.54
C ASP A 105 7.06 -6.07 11.64
N PHE A 106 6.21 -5.05 11.44
CA PHE A 106 4.76 -5.22 11.40
C PHE A 106 4.28 -6.19 10.31
N PHE A 107 4.89 -6.16 9.12
CA PHE A 107 4.56 -7.10 8.05
C PHE A 107 4.83 -8.55 8.46
N TRP A 108 6.00 -8.82 9.03
CA TRP A 108 6.41 -10.17 9.43
C TRP A 108 5.72 -10.68 10.69
N ASP A 109 5.28 -9.79 11.58
CA ASP A 109 4.44 -10.16 12.73
C ASP A 109 3.03 -10.59 12.32
N THR A 110 2.55 -10.14 11.15
CA THR A 110 1.20 -10.39 10.65
C THR A 110 1.13 -11.44 9.54
N HIS A 111 2.28 -11.81 8.95
CA HIS A 111 2.35 -12.75 7.82
C HIS A 111 3.31 -13.89 8.14
N ASP A 112 2.94 -15.11 7.73
CA ASP A 112 3.81 -16.28 7.84
C ASP A 112 5.02 -16.12 6.90
N PRO A 113 6.26 -16.00 7.43
CA PRO A 113 7.47 -15.84 6.61
C PRO A 113 7.85 -17.11 5.84
N THR A 114 7.19 -18.25 6.10
CA THR A 114 7.42 -19.50 5.37
C THR A 114 6.66 -19.58 4.04
N ASN A 115 5.74 -18.64 3.80
CA ASN A 115 5.05 -18.52 2.53
C ASN A 115 6.01 -17.96 1.46
N LYS A 116 6.30 -18.77 0.44
CA LYS A 116 7.30 -18.48 -0.62
C LYS A 116 6.97 -17.26 -1.50
N ASN A 117 5.78 -16.67 -1.36
CA ASN A 117 5.32 -15.55 -2.18
C ASN A 117 5.44 -14.17 -1.48
N SER A 118 5.83 -14.11 -0.21
CA SER A 118 5.96 -12.85 0.53
C SER A 118 7.22 -12.08 0.08
N LEU A 119 7.04 -10.89 -0.49
CA LEU A 119 8.12 -10.01 -0.94
C LEU A 119 7.96 -8.61 -0.33
N VAL A 120 9.04 -8.09 0.22
CA VAL A 120 9.11 -6.68 0.66
C VAL A 120 10.13 -5.95 -0.21
N SER A 121 9.73 -4.82 -0.80
CA SER A 121 10.58 -4.00 -1.64
C SER A 121 10.51 -2.54 -1.21
N LEU A 122 11.66 -1.94 -0.93
CA LEU A 122 11.78 -0.52 -0.60
C LEU A 122 12.06 0.29 -1.87
N SER A 123 11.31 1.37 -2.08
CA SER A 123 11.60 2.35 -3.14
C SER A 123 11.82 3.71 -2.49
N ILE A 124 13.09 4.05 -2.25
CA ILE A 124 13.48 5.39 -1.79
C ILE A 124 13.55 6.27 -3.05
N PHE A 125 12.61 7.21 -3.19
CA PHE A 125 12.83 8.33 -4.10
C PHE A 125 13.71 9.34 -3.37
N SER A 126 14.88 9.64 -3.95
CA SER A 126 15.73 10.76 -3.57
C SER A 126 15.32 12.02 -4.32
#